data_AF-A0A9D4PK84-F1
#
_entry.id   AF-A0A9D4PK84-F1
#
_cell.length_a   1.000
_cell.length_b   1.000
_cell.length_c   1.000
_cell.angle_alpha   90.00
_cell.angle_beta   90.00
_cell.angle_gamma   90.00
#
_symmetry.space_group_name_H-M   'P 1'
#
loop_
_entity.id
_entity.type
_entity.pdbx_description
1 polymer ?
#
loop_
_entity_poly.entity_id
_entity_poly.type
_entity_poly.pdbx_seq_one_letter_code
_entity_poly.pdbx_strand_id
1 'polypeptide(L)'
;MISLDRFFRFRYITSMLLLRRQTPPHIAPQPLSSLISRLDLSVSRNVAAQVPEESKGACIAECVNVVSRFGFQSSRTKGSGALVDFLAASGLAAVVSDKEGFFVVMEESAFLEKGAAAVHKIFHKVRDEPTKVRARAVELLKKLSLDKLAASV
;
A
#
# COMPACT_ATOMS: atom_id res chain seq x y z
N MET A 1 34.44 16.94 -15.33
CA MET A 1 33.29 16.01 -15.26
C MET A 1 33.28 15.36 -13.88
N ILE A 2 32.28 15.67 -13.05
CA ILE A 2 32.07 14.97 -11.77
C ILE A 2 31.34 13.67 -12.13
N SER A 3 31.92 12.52 -11.77
CA SER A 3 31.28 11.21 -12.00
C SER A 3 29.93 11.17 -11.29
N LEU A 4 28.86 10.79 -11.99
CA LEU A 4 27.50 10.60 -11.46
C LEU A 4 27.51 9.70 -10.21
N ASP A 5 28.42 8.71 -10.16
CA ASP A 5 28.64 7.84 -9.01
C ASP A 5 29.02 8.63 -7.73
N ARG A 6 29.82 9.69 -7.86
CA ARG A 6 30.18 10.55 -6.72
C ARG A 6 29.03 11.48 -6.32
N PHE A 7 28.22 11.93 -7.28
CA PHE A 7 27.07 12.80 -7.00
C PHE A 7 25.95 12.05 -6.28
N PHE A 8 25.66 10.82 -6.71
CA PHE A 8 24.69 9.94 -6.05
C PHE A 8 25.13 9.51 -4.67
N ARG A 9 26.40 9.10 -4.50
CA ARG A 9 26.94 8.80 -3.16
C ARG A 9 26.88 10.02 -2.23
N PHE A 10 27.21 11.22 -2.72
CA PHE A 10 27.21 12.42 -1.89
C PHE A 10 25.80 12.83 -1.47
N ARG A 11 24.82 12.85 -2.39
CA ARG A 11 23.42 13.18 -2.02
C ARG A 11 22.78 12.09 -1.15
N TYR A 12 23.04 10.82 -1.41
CA TYR A 12 22.50 9.72 -0.60
C TYR A 12 23.04 9.74 0.84
N ILE A 13 24.34 10.01 1.01
CA ILE A 13 24.97 10.19 2.33
C ILE A 13 24.44 11.46 3.03
N THR A 14 24.26 12.55 2.29
CA THR A 14 23.76 13.81 2.87
C THR A 14 22.29 13.69 3.31
N SER A 15 21.44 13.00 2.55
CA SER A 15 20.05 12.71 2.92
C SER A 15 19.95 11.75 4.11
N MET A 16 20.82 10.73 4.19
CA MET A 16 20.92 9.82 5.34
C MET A 16 21.41 10.54 6.61
N LEU A 17 22.33 11.50 6.48
CA LEU A 17 22.82 12.32 7.59
C LEU A 17 21.78 13.35 8.07
N LEU A 18 20.95 13.87 7.15
CA LEU A 18 19.82 14.75 7.49
C LEU A 18 18.72 14.01 8.27
N LEU A 19 18.43 12.75 7.94
CA LEU A 19 17.51 11.90 8.71
C LEU A 19 18.02 11.59 10.13
N ARG A 20 19.35 11.55 10.35
CA ARG A 20 19.96 11.38 11.68
C ARG A 20 19.80 12.57 12.62
N ARG A 21 19.51 13.77 12.10
CA ARG A 21 19.35 14.99 12.93
C ARG A 21 17.97 15.15 13.56
N GLN A 22 16.99 14.30 13.21
CA GLN A 22 15.63 14.38 13.76
C GLN A 22 15.32 13.34 14.84
N THR A 23 16.25 12.46 15.20
CA THR A 23 16.03 11.48 16.29
C THR A 23 16.60 12.00 17.61
N PRO A 24 15.83 11.98 18.72
CA PRO A 24 16.32 12.37 20.04
C PRO A 24 17.52 11.50 20.48
N PRO A 25 18.48 12.05 21.26
CA PRO A 25 19.82 11.49 21.47
C PRO A 25 19.89 10.18 22.29
N HIS A 26 18.78 9.50 22.56
CA HIS A 26 18.74 8.38 23.50
C HIS A 26 18.55 6.99 22.87
N ILE A 27 18.53 6.89 21.53
CA ILE A 27 18.31 5.61 20.83
C ILE A 27 19.61 5.21 20.11
N ALA A 28 20.16 4.06 20.51
CA ALA A 28 21.35 3.47 19.89
C ALA A 28 21.18 3.36 18.35
N PRO A 29 22.21 3.68 17.56
CA PRO A 29 22.12 3.62 16.11
C PRO A 29 21.85 2.17 15.68
N GLN A 30 20.64 1.92 15.18
CA GLN A 30 20.30 0.66 14.51
C GLN A 30 21.26 0.42 13.34
N PRO A 31 21.69 -0.83 13.10
CA PRO A 31 22.62 -1.13 12.01
C PRO A 31 21.95 -0.81 10.66
N LEU A 32 22.67 -0.09 9.80
CA LEU A 32 22.19 0.34 8.47
C LEU A 32 21.67 -0.81 7.58
N SER A 33 22.01 -2.06 7.92
CA SER A 33 21.50 -3.26 7.27
C SER A 33 19.98 -3.44 7.40
N SER A 34 19.35 -2.97 8.49
CA SER A 34 17.90 -3.08 8.66
C SER A 34 17.11 -2.06 7.83
N LEU A 35 17.68 -0.89 7.54
CA LEU A 35 17.08 0.14 6.69
C LEU A 35 17.10 -0.23 5.21
N ILE A 36 18.13 -0.98 4.77
CA ILE A 36 18.27 -1.42 3.38
C ILE A 36 17.26 -2.54 3.05
N SER A 37 16.85 -3.33 4.06
CA SER A 37 15.85 -4.41 3.92
C SER A 37 14.42 -3.93 3.57
N ARG A 38 14.20 -2.61 3.50
CA ARG A 38 12.92 -1.99 3.15
C ARG A 38 13.10 -0.89 2.09
N LEU A 39 14.03 -1.06 1.15
CA LEU A 39 14.01 -0.24 -0.06
C LEU A 39 12.76 -0.61 -0.87
N ASP A 40 11.66 0.06 -0.55
CA ASP A 40 10.41 0.00 -1.26
C ASP A 40 10.59 0.68 -2.63
N LEU A 41 10.00 0.11 -3.68
CA LEU A 41 9.97 0.68 -5.03
C LEU A 41 9.38 2.09 -5.03
N SER A 42 8.60 2.45 -4.00
CA SER A 42 8.14 3.82 -3.74
C SER A 42 9.28 4.82 -3.59
N VAL A 43 10.38 4.45 -2.91
CA VAL A 43 11.57 5.29 -2.75
C VAL A 43 12.27 5.48 -4.09
N SER A 44 12.38 4.42 -4.89
CA SER A 44 12.95 4.50 -6.25
C SER A 44 12.13 5.43 -7.16
N ARG A 45 10.80 5.38 -7.05
CA ARG A 45 9.91 6.28 -7.80
C ARG A 45 10.04 7.73 -7.37
N ASN A 46 10.14 7.99 -6.06
CA ASN A 46 10.32 9.35 -5.53
C ASN A 46 11.66 9.97 -5.97
N VAL A 47 12.72 9.17 -6.02
CA VAL A 47 14.03 9.63 -6.54
C VAL A 47 13.93 9.90 -8.05
N ALA A 48 13.32 8.99 -8.81
CA ALA A 48 13.14 9.16 -10.26
C ALA A 48 12.27 10.38 -10.62
N ALA A 49 11.33 10.77 -9.77
CA ALA A 49 10.50 11.97 -9.99
C ALA A 49 11.32 13.28 -10.01
N GLN A 50 12.49 13.31 -9.39
CA GLN A 50 13.39 14.47 -9.35
C GLN A 50 14.40 14.49 -10.50
N VAL A 51 14.39 13.49 -11.37
CA VAL A 51 15.34 13.32 -12.49
C VAL A 51 14.68 13.79 -13.79
N PRO A 52 15.43 14.44 -14.71
CA PRO A 52 14.93 14.77 -16.05
C PRO A 52 14.40 13.54 -16.79
N GLU A 53 13.37 13.72 -17.62
CA GLU A 53 12.60 12.62 -18.22
C GLU A 53 13.46 11.68 -19.05
N GLU A 54 14.50 12.20 -19.71
CA GLU A 54 15.44 11.43 -20.53
C GLU A 54 16.27 10.45 -19.70
N SER A 55 16.48 10.76 -18.42
CA SER A 55 17.32 9.97 -17.50
C SER A 55 16.53 9.15 -16.47
N LYS A 56 15.20 9.28 -16.45
CA LYS A 56 14.32 8.55 -15.50
C LYS A 56 14.44 7.03 -15.67
N GLY A 57 14.44 6.54 -16.91
CA GLY A 57 14.55 5.11 -17.20
C GLY A 57 15.85 4.51 -16.65
N ALA A 58 16.98 5.19 -16.87
CA ALA A 58 18.28 4.76 -16.35
C ALA A 58 18.33 4.80 -14.81
N CYS A 59 17.78 5.86 -14.20
CA CYS A 59 17.71 6.00 -12.74
C CYS A 59 16.89 4.86 -12.09
N ILE A 60 15.73 4.53 -12.65
CA ILE A 60 14.89 3.42 -12.15
C ILE A 60 15.63 2.08 -12.33
N ALA A 61 16.23 1.84 -13.50
CA ALA A 61 16.97 0.61 -13.77
C ALA A 61 18.15 0.42 -12.79
N GLU A 62 18.87 1.50 -12.49
CA GLU A 62 19.95 1.49 -11.51
C GLU A 62 19.43 1.22 -10.09
N CYS A 63 18.34 1.88 -9.70
CA CYS A 63 17.69 1.62 -8.40
C CYS A 63 17.26 0.16 -8.28
N VAL A 64 16.63 -0.40 -9.30
CA VAL A 64 16.20 -1.82 -9.33
C VAL A 64 17.40 -2.76 -9.28
N ASN A 65 18.48 -2.44 -10.01
CA ASN A 65 19.72 -3.23 -10.01
C ASN A 65 20.43 -3.20 -8.65
N VAL A 66 20.41 -2.06 -7.96
CA VAL A 66 20.90 -1.95 -6.58
C VAL A 66 20.07 -2.84 -5.66
N VAL A 67 18.74 -2.70 -5.72
CA VAL A 67 17.81 -3.48 -4.88
C VAL A 67 17.94 -4.99 -5.13
N SER A 68 18.08 -5.42 -6.39
CA SER A 68 18.22 -6.84 -6.72
C SER A 68 19.55 -7.44 -6.27
N ARG A 69 20.65 -6.68 -6.33
CA ARG A 69 21.98 -7.11 -5.86
C ARG A 69 22.08 -7.20 -4.35
N PHE A 70 21.32 -6.37 -3.63
CA PHE A 70 21.23 -6.46 -2.18
C PHE A 70 20.39 -7.64 -1.70
N GLY A 71 19.89 -8.48 -2.62
CA GLY A 71 19.43 -9.84 -2.37
C GLY A 71 18.61 -9.89 -1.09
N PHE A 72 17.34 -9.49 -1.16
CA PHE A 72 16.40 -9.79 -0.09
C PHE A 72 16.38 -11.31 0.06
N GLN A 73 17.25 -11.84 0.92
CA GLN A 73 16.99 -13.09 1.58
C GLN A 73 15.63 -12.86 2.21
N SER A 74 14.60 -13.48 1.65
CA SER A 74 13.28 -13.45 2.24
C SER A 74 13.39 -14.21 3.56
N SER A 75 13.92 -13.56 4.60
CA SER A 75 13.58 -13.94 5.95
C SER A 75 12.07 -13.70 5.98
N ARG A 76 11.29 -14.78 5.85
CA ARG A 76 9.86 -14.75 6.14
C ARG A 76 9.72 -13.91 7.40
N THR A 77 9.10 -12.76 7.27
CA THR A 77 9.08 -11.71 8.28
C THR A 77 8.34 -12.24 9.49
N LYS A 78 9.07 -12.87 10.42
CA LYS A 78 8.58 -13.20 11.76
C LYS A 78 8.19 -11.94 12.57
N GLY A 79 8.43 -10.75 12.03
CA GLY A 79 8.15 -9.46 12.68
C GLY A 79 6.82 -8.79 12.32
N SER A 80 6.10 -9.22 11.27
CA SER A 80 4.79 -8.61 10.99
C SER A 80 3.72 -9.06 11.99
N GLY A 81 3.83 -10.30 12.50
CA GLY A 81 2.98 -10.79 13.59
C GLY A 81 3.08 -9.91 14.82
N ALA A 82 4.29 -9.65 15.31
CA ALA A 82 4.51 -8.81 16.51
C ALA A 82 3.95 -7.38 16.37
N LEU A 83 4.01 -6.79 15.17
CA LEU A 83 3.40 -5.47 14.92
C LEU A 83 1.87 -5.54 14.92
N VAL A 84 1.29 -6.57 14.28
CA VAL A 84 -0.16 -6.78 14.27
C VAL A 84 -0.67 -7.06 15.69
N ASP A 85 0.03 -7.91 16.44
CA ASP A 85 -0.29 -8.23 17.83
C ASP A 85 -0.20 -6.99 18.73
N PHE A 86 0.82 -6.15 18.54
CA PHE A 86 0.95 -4.88 19.26
C PHE A 86 -0.21 -3.92 18.94
N LEU A 87 -0.58 -3.77 17.67
CA LEU A 87 -1.69 -2.92 17.26
C LEU A 87 -3.00 -3.42 17.86
N ALA A 88 -3.27 -4.73 17.76
CA ALA A 88 -4.46 -5.34 18.35
C ALA A 88 -4.50 -5.17 19.88
N ALA A 89 -3.38 -5.44 20.58
CA ALA A 89 -3.28 -5.25 22.03
C ALA A 89 -3.44 -3.79 22.47
N SER A 90 -3.15 -2.84 21.57
CA SER A 90 -3.28 -1.40 21.81
C SER A 90 -4.64 -0.83 21.38
N GLY A 91 -5.57 -1.67 20.89
CA GLY A 91 -6.86 -1.20 20.36
C GLY A 91 -6.72 -0.36 19.09
N LEU A 92 -5.69 -0.61 18.29
CA LEU A 92 -5.40 0.08 17.04
C LEU A 92 -5.61 -0.86 15.84
N ALA A 93 -6.16 -0.31 14.77
CA ALA A 93 -6.36 -0.98 13.49
C ALA A 93 -5.51 -0.30 12.40
N ALA A 94 -4.80 -1.10 11.61
CA ALA A 94 -4.11 -0.64 10.41
C ALA A 94 -5.00 -0.86 9.19
N VAL A 95 -5.31 0.22 8.46
CA VAL A 95 -6.19 0.20 7.29
C VAL A 95 -5.40 0.64 6.06
N VAL A 96 -5.58 -0.05 4.94
CA VAL A 96 -4.97 0.38 3.67
C VAL A 96 -5.71 1.60 3.15
N SER A 97 -4.98 2.66 2.83
CA SER A 97 -5.53 3.84 2.16
C SER A 97 -5.63 3.60 0.66
N ASP A 98 -6.85 3.67 0.13
CA ASP A 98 -7.13 3.50 -1.30
C ASP A 98 -6.42 4.51 -2.20
N LYS A 99 -6.07 5.70 -1.68
CA LYS A 99 -5.56 6.81 -2.50
C LYS A 99 -4.04 6.84 -2.66
N GLU A 100 -3.30 6.31 -1.69
CA GLU A 100 -1.86 6.54 -1.62
C GLU A 100 -1.04 5.25 -1.46
N GLY A 101 -1.69 4.10 -1.30
CA GLY A 101 -1.01 2.81 -1.08
C GLY A 101 -0.28 2.71 0.26
N PHE A 102 -0.49 3.67 1.17
CA PHE A 102 0.02 3.65 2.54
C PHE A 102 -1.00 3.03 3.51
N PHE A 103 -0.55 2.66 4.71
CA PHE A 103 -1.40 2.25 5.82
C PHE A 103 -1.68 3.42 6.74
N VAL A 104 -2.93 3.55 7.19
CA VAL A 104 -3.34 4.47 8.24
C VAL A 104 -3.61 3.64 9.48
N VAL A 105 -2.96 3.99 10.59
CA VAL A 105 -3.25 3.42 11.91
C VAL A 105 -4.27 4.32 12.59
N MET A 106 -5.36 3.74 13.08
CA MET A 106 -6.41 4.45 13.81
C MET A 106 -6.94 3.60 14.97
N GLU A 107 -7.66 4.22 15.90
CA GLU A 107 -8.35 3.49 16.96
C GLU A 107 -9.40 2.53 16.38
N GLU A 108 -9.58 1.39 17.04
CA GLU A 108 -10.53 0.35 16.64
C GLU A 108 -11.97 0.88 16.61
N SER A 109 -12.35 1.74 17.56
CA SER A 109 -13.65 2.42 17.59
C SER A 109 -13.92 3.23 16.31
N ALA A 110 -12.94 4.05 15.91
CA ALA A 110 -13.00 4.86 14.70
C ALA A 110 -13.00 4.00 13.44
N PHE A 111 -12.28 2.87 13.44
CA PHE A 111 -12.31 1.90 12.35
C PHE A 111 -13.70 1.28 12.18
N LEU A 112 -14.32 0.83 13.27
CA LEU A 112 -15.67 0.23 13.24
C LEU A 112 -16.72 1.24 12.79
N GLU A 113 -16.66 2.49 13.28
CA GLU A 113 -17.56 3.56 12.87
C GLU A 113 -17.45 3.85 11.37
N LYS A 114 -16.23 4.04 10.87
CA LYS A 114 -15.99 4.29 9.44
C LYS A 114 -16.37 3.09 8.57
N GLY A 115 -16.12 1.88 9.06
CA GLY A 115 -16.54 0.64 8.40
C GLY A 115 -18.06 0.57 8.25
N ALA A 116 -18.79 0.81 9.35
CA ALA A 116 -20.26 0.85 9.32
C ALA A 116 -20.78 1.95 8.39
N ALA A 117 -20.20 3.15 8.44
CA ALA A 117 -20.57 4.25 7.56
C ALA A 117 -20.30 3.92 6.07
N ALA A 118 -19.18 3.27 5.77
CA ALA A 118 -18.87 2.82 4.41
C ALA A 118 -19.85 1.76 3.92
N VAL A 119 -20.20 0.79 4.77
CA VAL A 119 -21.22 -0.22 4.45
C VAL A 119 -22.57 0.45 4.18
N HIS A 120 -23.02 1.36 5.04
CA HIS A 120 -24.29 2.07 4.83
C HIS A 120 -24.29 2.96 3.58
N LYS A 121 -23.14 3.53 3.23
CA LYS A 121 -22.98 4.35 2.03
C LYS A 121 -23.07 3.53 0.74
N ILE A 122 -22.46 2.34 0.72
CA ILE A 122 -22.38 1.49 -0.48
C ILE A 122 -23.60 0.58 -0.59
N PHE A 123 -24.03 0.01 0.52
CA PHE A 123 -25.14 -0.93 0.59
C PHE A 123 -26.39 -0.19 1.05
N HIS A 124 -27.25 0.11 0.09
CA HIS A 124 -28.59 0.57 0.39
C HIS A 124 -29.50 -0.62 0.67
N LYS A 125 -30.37 -0.47 1.67
CA LYS A 125 -31.40 -1.47 1.95
C LYS A 125 -32.30 -1.57 0.73
N VAL A 126 -32.23 -2.70 0.03
CA VAL A 126 -33.15 -3.01 -1.06
C VAL A 126 -34.55 -3.13 -0.45
N ARG A 127 -35.43 -2.20 -0.80
CA ARG A 127 -36.83 -2.19 -0.30
C ARG A 127 -37.64 -3.34 -0.88
N ASP A 128 -37.21 -3.84 -2.04
CA ASP A 128 -37.92 -4.87 -2.76
C ASP A 128 -37.55 -6.26 -2.24
N GLU A 129 -38.57 -7.09 -2.07
CA GLU A 129 -38.35 -8.49 -1.73
C GLU A 129 -37.57 -9.20 -2.84
N PRO A 130 -36.61 -10.07 -2.51
CA PRO A 130 -35.81 -10.80 -3.50
C PRO A 130 -36.66 -11.55 -4.52
N THR A 131 -37.81 -12.07 -4.10
CA THR A 131 -38.80 -12.74 -4.96
C THR A 131 -39.38 -11.81 -6.02
N LYS A 132 -39.71 -10.55 -5.68
CA LYS A 132 -40.21 -9.54 -6.63
C LYS A 132 -39.12 -9.05 -7.56
N VAL A 133 -37.88 -8.93 -7.08
CA VAL A 133 -36.72 -8.61 -7.93
C VAL A 133 -36.48 -9.74 -8.93
N ARG A 134 -36.48 -11.00 -8.47
CA ARG A 134 -36.33 -12.18 -9.33
C ARG A 134 -37.44 -12.27 -10.37
N ALA A 135 -38.70 -12.10 -9.96
CA ALA A 135 -39.84 -12.13 -10.89
C ALA A 135 -39.70 -11.08 -12.00
N ARG A 136 -39.34 -9.83 -11.65
CA ARG A 136 -39.09 -8.76 -12.62
C ARG A 136 -37.89 -9.07 -13.53
N ALA A 137 -36.82 -9.65 -13.00
CA ALA A 137 -35.68 -10.07 -13.80
C ALA A 137 -36.06 -11.16 -14.81
N VAL A 138 -36.83 -12.18 -14.39
CA VAL A 138 -37.34 -13.24 -15.27
C VAL A 138 -38.27 -12.66 -16.34
N GLU A 139 -39.17 -11.74 -15.98
CA GLU A 139 -40.05 -11.07 -16.94
C GLU A 139 -39.26 -10.27 -17.98
N LEU A 140 -38.22 -9.55 -17.56
CA LEU A 140 -37.36 -8.78 -18.47
C LEU A 140 -36.56 -9.70 -19.41
N LEU A 141 -36.03 -10.82 -18.92
CA LEU A 141 -35.31 -11.79 -19.73
C LEU A 141 -36.23 -12.45 -20.78
N LYS A 142 -37.47 -12.76 -20.40
CA LYS A 142 -38.48 -13.27 -21.35
C LYS A 142 -38.85 -12.24 -22.41
N LYS A 143 -38.98 -10.96 -22.06
CA LYS A 143 -39.24 -9.86 -23.03
C LYS A 143 -38.11 -9.71 -24.06
N LEU A 144 -36.89 -10.08 -23.70
CA LEU A 144 -35.72 -10.08 -24.58
C LEU A 144 -35.50 -11.42 -25.30
N SER A 145 -36.45 -12.36 -25.21
CA SER A 145 -36.36 -13.70 -25.79
C SER A 145 -35.15 -14.52 -25.31
N LEU A 146 -34.71 -14.30 -24.06
CA LEU A 146 -33.61 -15.01 -23.41
C LEU A 146 -34.13 -16.16 -22.52
N ASP A 147 -34.98 -17.02 -23.05
CA ASP A 147 -35.72 -18.02 -22.26
C ASP A 147 -34.83 -19.02 -21.53
N LYS A 148 -33.71 -19.41 -22.15
CA LYS A 148 -32.72 -20.32 -21.52
C LYS A 148 -32.09 -19.70 -20.27
N LEU A 149 -31.80 -18.40 -20.33
CA LEU A 149 -31.22 -17.68 -19.18
C LEU A 149 -32.30 -17.44 -18.12
N ALA A 150 -33.53 -17.10 -18.53
CA ALA A 150 -34.66 -16.93 -17.63
C ALA A 150 -34.98 -18.20 -16.81
N ALA A 151 -34.77 -19.39 -17.37
CA ALA A 151 -34.95 -20.67 -16.66
C ALA A 151 -33.87 -20.95 -15.61
N SER A 152 -32.70 -20.30 -15.70
CA SER A 152 -31.57 -20.49 -14.78
C SER A 152 -31.50 -19.45 -13.64
N VAL A 153 -32.32 -18.40 -13.73
CA VAL A 153 -32.41 -17.30 -12.75
C VAL A 153 -33.47 -17.59 -11.71
#